data_AF-A0A3D1JUK3-F1
#
_entry.id   AF-A0A3D1JUK3-F1
#
_cell.length_a   1.000
_cell.length_b   1.000
_cell.length_c   1.000
_cell.angle_alpha   90.00
_cell.angle_beta   90.00
_cell.angle_gamma   90.00
#
_symmetry.space_group_name_H-M   'P 1'
#
loop_
_entity.id
_entity.type
_entity.pdbx_description
1 polymer ?
#
loop_
_entity_poly.entity_id
_entity_poly.type
_entity_poly.pdbx_seq_one_letter_code
_entity_poly.pdbx_strand_id
1 'polypeptide(L)'
;MNNRRLNKMMLDLKFGENVLADIYSETRKVVYAFVLTYVQSKEDAEDVMQETYIRVQSGIAGYNEGNALAWILQIAKNLAINLRYKAKREVAVDYSENEALFGSYGLSEDSVATKALLTKLDRDRSRIVVLHLL
;
A
#
# COMPACT_ATOMS: atom_id res chain seq x y z
N MET A 1 16.61 -6.52 -16.18
CA MET A 1 16.33 -7.24 -14.93
C MET A 1 15.69 -8.58 -15.28
N ASN A 2 16.23 -9.70 -14.81
CA ASN A 2 15.70 -11.03 -15.13
C ASN A 2 14.66 -11.43 -14.07
N ASN A 3 13.38 -11.51 -14.46
CA ASN A 3 12.27 -11.81 -13.54
C ASN A 3 12.48 -13.14 -12.79
N ARG A 4 13.09 -14.14 -13.45
CA ARG A 4 13.42 -15.42 -12.82
C ARG A 4 14.40 -15.29 -11.65
N ARG A 5 15.40 -14.41 -11.79
CA ARG A 5 16.41 -14.16 -10.74
C ARG A 5 15.76 -13.50 -9.52
N LEU A 6 14.96 -12.46 -9.77
CA LEU A 6 14.26 -11.74 -8.69
C LEU A 6 13.27 -12.66 -7.95
N ASN A 7 12.53 -13.50 -8.66
CA ASN A 7 11.66 -14.49 -8.02
C ASN A 7 12.43 -15.45 -7.11
N LYS A 8 13.59 -15.93 -7.56
CA LYS A 8 14.44 -16.78 -6.73
C LYS A 8 14.87 -16.04 -5.45
N MET A 9 15.34 -14.81 -5.56
CA MET A 9 15.77 -14.01 -4.40
C MET A 9 14.61 -13.76 -3.42
N MET A 10 13.39 -13.57 -3.91
CA MET A 10 12.21 -13.46 -3.03
C MET A 10 11.91 -14.77 -2.29
N LEU A 11 12.13 -15.93 -2.91
CA LEU A 11 12.01 -17.22 -2.25
C LEU A 11 13.12 -17.42 -1.22
N ASP A 12 14.37 -17.12 -1.57
CA ASP A 12 15.51 -17.18 -0.65
C ASP A 12 15.25 -16.30 0.59
N LEU A 13 14.76 -15.08 0.41
CA LEU A 13 14.32 -14.19 1.49
C LEU A 13 13.22 -14.82 2.36
N LYS A 14 12.24 -15.50 1.73
CA LYS A 14 11.15 -16.18 2.43
C LYS A 14 11.65 -17.34 3.31
N PHE A 15 12.72 -18.01 2.90
CA PHE A 15 13.36 -19.09 3.65
C PHE A 15 14.38 -18.60 4.68
N GLY A 16 14.53 -17.28 4.84
CA GLY A 16 15.36 -16.67 5.88
C GLY A 16 16.76 -16.24 5.43
N GLU A 17 17.06 -16.34 4.13
CA GLU A 17 18.34 -15.87 3.59
C GLU A 17 18.42 -14.34 3.59
N ASN A 18 19.62 -13.82 3.87
CA ASN A 18 19.85 -12.38 3.91
C ASN A 18 20.17 -11.82 2.50
N VAL A 19 19.13 -11.70 1.67
CA VAL A 19 19.22 -11.24 0.27
C VAL A 19 18.46 -9.94 -0.01
N LEU A 20 17.95 -9.27 1.04
CA LEU A 20 17.14 -8.05 0.88
C LEU A 20 17.94 -6.91 0.22
N ALA A 21 19.22 -6.77 0.55
CA ALA A 21 20.09 -5.76 -0.04
C ALA A 21 20.26 -5.95 -1.56
N ASP A 22 20.35 -7.21 -2.02
CA ASP A 22 20.43 -7.53 -3.43
C ASP A 22 19.10 -7.21 -4.14
N ILE A 23 17.97 -7.60 -3.55
CA ILE A 23 16.63 -7.26 -4.04
C ILE A 23 16.48 -5.74 -4.20
N TYR A 24 16.89 -4.98 -3.18
CA TYR A 24 16.92 -3.53 -3.19
C TYR A 24 17.80 -3.00 -4.34
N SER A 25 19.03 -3.49 -4.47
CA SER A 25 19.97 -3.03 -5.51
C SER A 25 19.42 -3.20 -6.93
N GLU A 26 18.73 -4.32 -7.20
CA GLU A 26 18.16 -4.63 -8.52
C GLU A 26 16.90 -3.83 -8.82
N THR A 27 16.10 -3.51 -7.80
CA THR A 27 14.75 -2.96 -8.00
C THR A 27 14.62 -1.47 -7.62
N ARG A 28 15.57 -0.88 -6.88
CA ARG A 28 15.47 0.50 -6.36
C ARG A 28 15.11 1.54 -7.41
N LYS A 29 15.73 1.47 -8.60
CA LYS A 29 15.50 2.47 -9.66
C LYS A 29 14.08 2.42 -10.20
N VAL A 30 13.54 1.21 -10.39
CA VAL A 30 12.18 1.03 -10.91
C VAL A 30 11.13 1.32 -9.84
N VAL A 31 11.38 0.93 -8.59
CA VAL A 31 10.47 1.24 -7.47
C VAL A 31 10.43 2.75 -7.23
N TYR A 32 11.58 3.42 -7.17
CA TYR A 32 11.65 4.88 -7.03
C TYR A 32 10.93 5.63 -8.14
N ALA A 33 11.23 5.29 -9.40
CA ALA A 33 10.59 5.92 -10.56
C ALA A 33 9.07 5.68 -10.55
N PHE A 34 8.63 4.49 -10.14
CA PHE A 34 7.21 4.17 -10.03
C PHE A 34 6.53 4.98 -8.92
N VAL A 35 7.13 5.06 -7.73
CA VAL A 35 6.60 5.82 -6.60
C VAL A 35 6.50 7.31 -6.92
N LEU A 36 7.50 7.88 -7.60
CA LEU A 36 7.49 9.27 -8.05
C LEU A 36 6.27 9.62 -8.92
N THR A 37 5.63 8.65 -9.58
CA THR A 37 4.40 8.90 -10.34
C THR A 37 3.15 9.14 -9.46
N TYR A 38 3.25 8.84 -8.16
CA TYR A 38 2.14 8.93 -7.20
C TYR A 38 2.30 10.05 -6.17
N VAL A 39 3.54 10.42 -5.82
CA VAL A 39 3.89 11.42 -4.79
C VAL A 39 4.42 12.71 -5.42
N GLN A 40 4.51 13.79 -4.63
CA GLN A 40 4.83 15.14 -5.15
C GLN A 40 6.26 15.59 -4.88
N SER A 41 7.01 14.92 -4.01
CA SER A 41 8.38 15.27 -3.65
C SER A 41 9.34 14.08 -3.84
N LYS A 42 10.64 14.36 -3.91
CA LYS A 42 11.67 13.31 -4.01
C LYS A 42 11.83 12.60 -2.68
N GLU A 43 11.72 13.35 -1.60
CA GLU A 43 11.81 12.93 -0.21
C GLU A 43 10.72 11.89 0.09
N ASP A 44 9.46 12.19 -0.25
CA ASP A 44 8.33 11.26 -0.11
C ASP A 44 8.58 9.97 -0.90
N ALA A 45 9.18 10.09 -2.08
CA ALA A 45 9.45 8.94 -2.92
C ALA A 45 10.55 8.04 -2.34
N GLU A 46 11.57 8.63 -1.74
CA GLU A 46 12.62 7.91 -1.02
C GLU A 46 12.05 7.20 0.22
N ASP A 47 11.22 7.89 1.01
CA ASP A 47 10.61 7.34 2.22
C ASP A 47 9.66 6.18 1.89
N VAL A 48 8.77 6.36 0.90
CA VAL A 48 7.86 5.30 0.46
C VAL A 48 8.65 4.12 -0.12
N MET A 49 9.73 4.36 -0.86
CA MET A 49 10.59 3.29 -1.36
C MET A 49 11.23 2.53 -0.20
N GLN A 50 11.80 3.21 0.80
CA GLN A 50 12.40 2.56 1.96
C GLN A 50 11.37 1.71 2.72
N GLU A 51 10.20 2.28 3.03
CA GLU A 51 9.10 1.57 3.68
C GLU A 51 8.62 0.37 2.85
N THR A 52 8.67 0.46 1.52
CA THR A 52 8.36 -0.68 0.63
C THR A 52 9.23 -1.88 0.96
N TYR A 53 10.55 -1.70 1.12
CA TYR A 53 11.45 -2.82 1.40
C TYR A 53 11.31 -3.37 2.82
N ILE A 54 10.98 -2.51 3.79
CA ILE A 54 10.60 -2.96 5.15
C ILE A 54 9.37 -3.87 5.06
N ARG A 55 8.35 -3.47 4.28
CA ARG A 55 7.13 -4.29 4.07
C ARG A 55 7.37 -5.54 3.25
N VAL A 56 8.31 -5.51 2.30
CA VAL A 56 8.73 -6.71 1.57
C VAL A 56 9.30 -7.72 2.55
N GLN A 57 10.20 -7.30 3.44
CA GLN A 57 10.80 -8.19 4.44
C GLN A 57 9.76 -8.70 5.45
N SER A 58 8.96 -7.81 6.04
CA SER A 58 7.98 -8.20 7.07
C SER A 58 6.79 -8.99 6.51
N GLY A 59 6.48 -8.80 5.22
CA GLY A 59 5.35 -9.42 4.52
C GLY A 59 5.72 -10.63 3.66
N ILE A 60 7.00 -11.04 3.64
CA ILE A 60 7.51 -12.03 2.70
C ILE A 60 6.81 -13.39 2.78
N ALA A 61 6.26 -13.75 3.95
CA ALA A 61 5.49 -14.98 4.14
C ALA A 61 4.29 -15.07 3.19
N GLY A 62 3.66 -13.93 2.86
CA GLY A 62 2.53 -13.82 1.95
C GLY A 62 2.90 -13.74 0.47
N TYR A 63 4.20 -13.69 0.12
CA TYR A 63 4.64 -13.79 -1.26
C TYR A 63 4.42 -15.23 -1.76
N ASN A 64 3.66 -15.34 -2.85
CA ASN A 64 3.51 -16.57 -3.62
C ASN A 64 4.29 -16.40 -4.92
N GLU A 65 4.96 -17.47 -5.35
CA GLU A 65 5.74 -17.49 -6.58
C GLU A 65 4.97 -16.88 -7.77
N GLY A 66 5.64 -16.08 -8.60
CA GLY A 66 4.96 -15.35 -9.65
C GLY A 66 5.79 -14.19 -10.19
N ASN A 67 5.24 -12.99 -10.26
CA ASN A 67 5.96 -11.80 -10.70
C ASN A 67 6.39 -10.98 -9.47
N ALA A 68 7.60 -11.25 -8.97
CA ALA A 68 8.16 -10.58 -7.78
C ALA A 68 8.13 -9.05 -7.91
N LEU A 69 8.49 -8.52 -9.09
CA LEU A 69 8.47 -7.08 -9.30
C LEU A 69 7.05 -6.53 -9.13
N ALA A 70 6.04 -7.17 -9.71
CA ALA A 70 4.66 -6.72 -9.57
C ALA A 70 4.20 -6.74 -8.11
N TRP A 71 4.62 -7.74 -7.32
CA TRP A 71 4.30 -7.80 -5.89
C TRP A 71 4.94 -6.64 -5.10
N ILE A 72 6.23 -6.36 -5.35
CA ILE A 72 6.93 -5.20 -4.75
C ILE A 72 6.24 -3.89 -5.14
N LEU A 73 5.91 -3.70 -6.43
CA LEU A 73 5.24 -2.49 -6.91
C LEU A 73 3.83 -2.33 -6.34
N GLN A 74 3.12 -3.42 -6.05
CA GLN A 74 1.82 -3.37 -5.40
C GLN A 74 1.92 -2.83 -3.96
N ILE A 75 2.95 -3.24 -3.22
CA ILE A 75 3.25 -2.69 -1.89
C ILE A 75 3.55 -1.19 -2.00
N ALA A 76 4.46 -0.81 -2.90
CA ALA A 76 4.84 0.58 -3.12
C ALA A 76 3.65 1.47 -3.50
N LYS A 77 2.78 1.00 -4.39
CA LYS A 77 1.54 1.68 -4.78
C LYS A 77 0.63 1.92 -3.58
N ASN A 78 0.41 0.90 -2.75
CA ASN A 78 -0.47 1.02 -1.58
C ASN A 78 0.06 2.05 -0.59
N LEU A 79 1.38 2.08 -0.36
CA LEU A 79 2.03 3.07 0.50
C LEU A 79 1.93 4.49 -0.07
N ALA A 80 2.25 4.68 -1.34
CA ALA A 80 2.19 5.98 -2.01
C ALA A 80 0.76 6.56 -2.03
N ILE A 81 -0.24 5.70 -2.30
CA ILE A 81 -1.65 6.10 -2.27
C ILE A 81 -2.08 6.52 -0.85
N ASN A 82 -1.67 5.76 0.17
CA ASN A 82 -1.97 6.10 1.57
C ASN A 82 -1.37 7.45 1.96
N LEU A 83 -0.09 7.69 1.63
CA LEU A 83 0.57 8.97 1.87
C LEU A 83 -0.20 10.14 1.22
N ARG A 84 -0.60 9.97 -0.05
CA ARG A 84 -1.38 10.99 -0.77
C ARG A 84 -2.73 11.27 -0.11
N TYR A 85 -3.41 10.26 0.43
CA TYR A 85 -4.67 10.46 1.14
C TYR A 85 -4.47 11.14 2.50
N LYS A 86 -3.39 10.85 3.22
CA LYS A 86 -3.03 11.55 4.46
C LYS A 86 -2.75 13.02 4.20
N ALA A 87 -1.89 13.34 3.21
CA ALA A 87 -1.60 14.71 2.83
C ALA A 87 -2.86 15.49 2.42
N LYS A 88 -3.78 14.87 1.68
CA LYS A 88 -5.07 15.50 1.33
C LYS A 88 -5.96 15.77 2.54
N ARG A 89 -5.96 14.89 3.55
CA ARG A 89 -6.73 15.10 4.78
C ARG A 89 -6.11 16.20 5.64
N GLU A 90 -4.79 16.24 5.74
CA GLU A 90 -4.07 17.29 6.48
C GLU A 90 -4.29 18.67 5.84
N VAL A 91 -4.23 18.76 4.50
CA VAL A 91 -4.55 20.00 3.78
C VAL A 91 -6.03 20.39 3.89
N ALA A 92 -6.95 19.42 3.94
CA ALA A 92 -8.38 19.69 4.14
C ALA A 92 -8.72 20.16 5.56
N VAL A 93 -7.84 19.92 6.54
CA VAL A 93 -8.02 20.36 7.94
C VAL A 93 -7.53 21.80 8.16
N ASP A 94 -6.84 22.42 7.19
CA ASP A 94 -6.13 23.69 7.38
C ASP A 94 -6.74 24.91 6.64
N TYR A 95 -8.08 24.97 6.46
CA TYR A 95 -8.71 26.17 5.82
C TYR A 95 -9.99 26.71 6.47
N SER A 96 -10.36 26.27 7.67
CA SER A 96 -11.34 26.98 8.48
C SER A 96 -11.07 26.71 9.95
N GLU A 97 -10.73 27.77 10.67
CA GLU A 97 -10.32 27.80 12.07
C GLU A 97 -11.13 26.88 12.99
N ASN A 98 -10.39 26.34 13.96
CA ASN A 98 -10.82 25.46 15.03
C ASN A 98 -11.82 26.15 16.00
N GLU A 99 -13.07 26.30 15.60
CA GLU A 99 -14.12 26.86 16.49
C GLU A 99 -15.32 25.92 16.75
N ALA A 100 -15.40 24.77 16.08
CA ALA A 100 -16.51 23.81 16.24
C ALA A 100 -16.06 22.39 16.59
N LEU A 101 -14.96 22.24 17.36
CA LEU A 101 -14.37 20.99 17.84
C LEU A 101 -15.35 19.99 18.53
N PHE A 102 -16.64 20.30 18.70
CA PHE A 102 -17.60 19.41 19.37
C PHE A 102 -19.06 19.47 18.89
N GLY A 103 -19.35 20.12 17.75
CA GLY A 103 -20.72 20.37 17.31
C GLY A 103 -21.19 19.48 16.17
N SER A 104 -21.89 18.39 16.48
CA SER A 104 -22.60 17.49 15.55
C SER A 104 -21.77 16.32 15.00
N TYR A 105 -21.75 15.24 15.77
CA TYR A 105 -21.73 13.88 15.23
C TYR A 105 -22.93 13.69 14.29
N GLY A 106 -22.78 14.10 13.03
CA GLY A 106 -23.72 13.82 11.95
C GLY A 106 -23.24 12.63 11.14
N LEU A 107 -23.59 11.42 11.56
CA LEU A 107 -23.64 10.27 10.67
C LEU A 107 -24.60 10.61 9.53
N SER A 108 -24.10 10.87 8.33
CA SER A 108 -24.92 10.88 7.12
C SER A 108 -24.39 9.83 6.16
N GLU A 109 -25.05 8.68 6.22
CA GLU A 109 -25.17 7.71 5.14
C GLU A 109 -25.51 8.45 3.84
N ASP A 110 -24.55 8.60 2.93
CA ASP A 110 -24.81 8.65 1.49
C ASP A 110 -23.51 8.74 0.71
N SER A 111 -22.96 7.58 0.38
CA SER A 111 -22.23 7.44 -0.87
C SER A 111 -22.80 6.23 -1.57
N VAL A 112 -23.73 6.47 -2.49
CA VAL A 112 -24.31 5.49 -3.42
C VAL A 112 -23.24 4.61 -4.11
N ALA A 113 -21.97 5.05 -4.10
CA ALA A 113 -20.83 4.29 -4.59
C ALA A 113 -20.39 3.09 -3.69
N THR A 114 -20.70 3.09 -2.39
CA THR A 114 -20.30 1.99 -1.49
C THR A 114 -21.18 0.75 -1.66
N LYS A 115 -22.49 0.92 -1.91
CA LYS A 115 -23.42 -0.18 -2.19
C LYS A 115 -23.15 -0.86 -3.54
N ALA A 116 -22.74 -0.09 -4.57
CA ALA A 116 -22.46 -0.62 -5.90
C ALA A 116 -21.15 -1.42 -6.00
N LEU A 117 -20.17 -1.13 -5.12
CA LEU A 117 -18.91 -1.87 -5.05
C LEU A 117 -19.04 -3.16 -4.23
N LEU A 118 -19.93 -3.19 -3.24
CA LEU A 118 -20.22 -4.40 -2.45
C LEU A 118 -21.00 -5.46 -3.26
N THR A 119 -21.91 -5.06 -4.16
CA THR A 119 -22.64 -6.01 -5.02
C THR A 119 -21.78 -6.66 -6.10
N LYS A 120 -20.64 -6.04 -6.45
CA LYS A 120 -19.69 -6.61 -7.42
C LYS A 120 -18.66 -7.56 -6.80
N LEU A 121 -18.54 -7.56 -5.47
CA LEU A 121 -17.65 -8.48 -4.73
C LEU A 121 -18.35 -9.77 -4.26
N ASP A 122 -19.67 -9.86 -4.39
CA ASP A 122 -20.46 -10.97 -3.85
C ASP A 122 -20.67 -12.16 -4.81
N ARG A 123 -19.93 -12.23 -5.94
CA ARG A 123 -20.06 -13.35 -6.89
C ARG A 123 -18.96 -14.41 -6.82
N ASP A 124 -17.86 -14.20 -6.09
CA ASP A 124 -16.77 -15.18 -6.04
C ASP A 124 -16.08 -15.32 -4.67
N ARG A 125 -16.85 -15.73 -3.65
CA ARG A 125 -16.44 -16.42 -2.40
C ARG A 125 -16.84 -15.68 -1.12
N SER A 126 -18.07 -15.91 -0.72
CA SER A 126 -18.48 -15.92 0.68
C SER A 126 -17.67 -16.97 1.45
N ARG A 127 -16.96 -16.57 2.52
CA ARG A 127 -16.87 -17.31 3.80
C ARG A 127 -15.92 -16.60 4.77
N ILE A 128 -16.52 -16.11 5.86
CA ILE A 128 -15.90 -15.79 7.17
C ILE A 128 -15.08 -14.48 7.10
N VAL A 129 -15.51 -13.38 7.73
CA VAL A 129 -15.55 -13.19 9.18
C VAL A 129 -16.79 -12.39 9.60
N VAL A 130 -17.58 -13.04 10.45
CA VAL A 130 -18.68 -12.50 11.24
C VAL A 130 -18.09 -11.63 12.36
N LEU A 131 -18.61 -10.40 12.46
CA LEU A 131 -18.98 -9.72 13.70
C LEU A 131 -17.89 -9.53 14.77
N HIS A 132 -17.51 -8.28 15.03
CA HIS A 132 -17.36 -7.73 16.38
C HIS A 132 -17.27 -6.20 16.28
N LEU A 133 -18.41 -5.54 16.34
CA LEU A 133 -18.51 -4.18 16.87
C LEU A 133 -19.68 -4.19 17.85
N LEU A 134 -19.33 -4.20 19.13
CA LEU A 134 -20.13 -3.58 20.18
C LEU A 134 -20.09 -2.06 19.97
#